data_AF-A0AAW1MXW2-F1
#
_entry.id   AF-A0AAW1MXW2-F1
#
_cell.length_a   1.000
_cell.length_b   1.000
_cell.length_c   1.000
_cell.angle_alpha   90.00
_cell.angle_beta   90.00
_cell.angle_gamma   90.00
#
_symmetry.space_group_name_H-M   'P 1'
#
loop_
_entity.id
_entity.type
_entity.pdbx_description
1 polymer ?
#
loop_
_entity_poly.entity_id
_entity_poly.type
_entity_poly.pdbx_seq_one_letter_code
_entity_poly.pdbx_strand_id
1 'polypeptide(L)'
;MMKALIILKKKTPLRTRHTIALAKCTNLWKLESKPKTNEIIQEILGYTLSYPGATRWNSFYDAVSKILLLKDKLLELYERFNNSNIKHQKMNDSELEYLREYCLIFKPLVTVLDILKGDQNTYFGYLLLCLGSLNKKFKRLQNEKLTCHTQPISEACRQGLHRRFEKYFNFSTMECKDAVLASFTIPKFKLRWVNSFEGFEIQNLNNNVTRLVFEAGKETI
;
A
#
# COMPACT_ATOMS: atom_id res chain seq x y z
N MET A 1 11.38 -5.99 -0.54
CA MET A 1 12.09 -4.68 -0.53
C MET A 1 12.44 -4.16 -1.93
N MET A 2 12.90 -4.99 -2.87
CA MET A 2 13.37 -4.59 -4.21
C MET A 2 12.31 -4.01 -5.17
N LYS A 3 11.00 -4.05 -4.84
CA LYS A 3 9.92 -3.71 -5.78
C LYS A 3 9.45 -2.24 -5.76
N ALA A 4 9.70 -1.48 -4.70
CA ALA A 4 9.43 -0.03 -4.72
C ALA A 4 10.43 0.73 -5.61
N LEU A 5 11.65 0.20 -5.76
CA LEU A 5 12.66 0.70 -6.69
C LEU A 5 12.29 0.47 -8.17
N ILE A 6 11.42 -0.51 -8.48
CA ILE A 6 10.93 -0.74 -9.85
C ILE A 6 10.01 0.41 -10.30
N ILE A 7 9.31 1.03 -9.34
CA ILE A 7 8.45 2.19 -9.57
C ILE A 7 9.26 3.46 -9.89
N LEU A 8 10.46 3.59 -9.32
CA LEU A 8 11.27 4.81 -9.45
C LEU A 8 12.25 4.71 -10.63
N LYS A 9 12.08 5.56 -11.66
CA LYS A 9 12.98 5.65 -12.83
C LYS A 9 14.45 5.78 -12.40
N LYS A 10 15.37 5.19 -13.18
CA LYS A 10 16.83 5.27 -12.95
C LYS A 10 17.28 6.75 -12.89
N LYS A 11 18.14 7.09 -11.92
CA LYS A 11 18.78 8.41 -11.70
C LYS A 11 17.82 9.60 -11.42
N THR A 12 16.86 9.44 -10.51
CA THR A 12 16.01 10.55 -10.04
C THR A 12 16.37 10.96 -8.60
N PRO A 13 16.22 12.25 -8.21
CA PRO A 13 16.42 12.70 -6.82
C PRO A 13 15.58 11.90 -5.81
N LEU A 14 14.35 11.53 -6.21
CA LEU A 14 13.43 10.72 -5.42
C LEU A 14 13.97 9.31 -5.13
N ARG A 15 14.65 8.69 -6.12
CA ARG A 15 15.31 7.40 -5.92
C ARG A 15 16.50 7.51 -4.97
N THR A 16 17.29 8.58 -5.08
CA THR A 16 18.41 8.83 -4.14
C THR A 16 17.88 8.97 -2.72
N ARG A 17 16.85 9.81 -2.52
CA ARG A 17 16.19 9.98 -1.22
C ARG A 17 15.63 8.67 -0.68
N HIS A 18 14.92 7.89 -1.50
CA HIS A 18 14.43 6.57 -1.13
C HIS A 18 15.55 5.63 -0.66
N THR A 19 16.64 5.58 -1.42
CA THR A 19 17.78 4.69 -1.14
C THR A 19 18.47 5.07 0.17
N ILE A 20 18.66 6.37 0.42
CA ILE A 20 19.27 6.87 1.66
C ILE A 20 18.36 6.56 2.86
N ALA A 21 17.07 6.92 2.79
CA ALA A 21 16.13 6.67 3.88
C ALA A 21 16.01 5.16 4.21
N LEU A 22 15.96 4.31 3.18
CA LEU A 22 15.89 2.87 3.34
C LEU A 22 17.19 2.28 3.91
N ALA A 23 18.35 2.79 3.50
CA ALA A 23 19.63 2.35 4.07
C ALA A 23 19.69 2.63 5.57
N LYS A 24 19.22 3.81 6.01
CA LYS A 24 19.14 4.17 7.43
C LYS A 24 18.13 3.30 8.20
N CYS A 25 16.94 3.05 7.64
CA CYS A 25 15.99 2.09 8.22
C CYS A 25 16.60 0.70 8.38
N THR A 26 17.31 0.24 7.34
CA THR A 26 17.97 -1.08 7.34
C THR A 26 19.05 -1.16 8.42
N ASN A 27 19.83 -0.10 8.61
CA ASN A 27 20.82 -0.05 9.68
C ASN A 27 20.17 -0.10 11.05
N LEU A 28 19.04 0.60 11.25
CA LEU A 28 18.29 0.55 12.51
C LEU A 28 17.74 -0.86 12.78
N TRP A 29 17.14 -1.52 11.78
CA TRP A 29 16.68 -2.91 11.93
C TRP A 29 17.84 -3.89 12.17
N LYS A 30 19.03 -3.65 11.59
CA LYS A 30 20.23 -4.46 11.89
C LYS A 30 20.72 -4.27 13.32
N LEU A 31 20.63 -3.06 13.87
CA LEU A 31 20.92 -2.82 15.27
C LEU A 31 19.91 -3.55 16.14
N GLU A 32 18.62 -3.53 15.80
CA GLU A 32 17.62 -4.29 16.55
C GLU A 32 17.86 -5.80 16.55
N SER A 33 18.37 -6.36 15.45
CA SER A 33 18.66 -7.80 15.38
C SER A 33 19.79 -8.29 16.31
N LYS A 34 20.55 -7.38 16.93
CA LYS A 34 21.65 -7.72 17.85
C LYS A 34 21.15 -7.68 19.31
N PRO A 35 21.45 -8.69 20.15
CA PRO A 35 20.89 -8.80 21.51
C PRO A 35 21.07 -7.55 22.38
N LYS A 36 22.30 -7.05 22.51
CA LYS A 36 22.61 -5.88 23.37
C LYS A 36 21.83 -4.62 22.98
N THR A 37 21.71 -4.36 21.68
CA THR A 37 20.97 -3.19 21.18
C THR A 37 19.47 -3.44 21.17
N ASN A 38 19.02 -4.70 21.06
CA ASN A 38 17.61 -5.07 21.24
C ASN A 38 17.14 -4.75 22.67
N GLU A 39 17.93 -5.10 23.69
CA GLU A 39 17.62 -4.79 25.09
C GLU A 39 17.46 -3.28 25.31
N ILE A 40 18.39 -2.47 24.77
CA ILE A 40 18.31 -1.00 24.80
C ILE A 40 17.03 -0.50 24.09
N ILE A 41 16.70 -1.08 22.94
CA ILE A 41 15.49 -0.75 22.19
C ILE A 41 14.25 -1.11 23.01
N GLN A 42 14.19 -2.28 23.63
CA GLN A 42 13.06 -2.67 24.48
C GLN A 42 12.95 -1.80 25.74
N GLU A 43 14.07 -1.41 26.34
CA GLU A 43 14.10 -0.52 27.52
C GLU A 43 13.51 0.86 27.20
N ILE A 44 13.91 1.48 26.09
CA ILE A 44 13.46 2.83 25.71
C ILE A 44 12.04 2.80 25.11
N LEU A 45 11.72 1.75 24.34
CA LEU A 45 10.52 1.70 23.53
C LEU A 45 9.38 0.88 24.14
N GLY A 46 9.68 -0.07 25.01
CA GLY A 46 8.70 -1.02 25.58
C GLY A 46 8.23 -2.11 24.59
N TYR A 47 8.80 -2.17 23.38
CA TYR A 47 8.48 -3.17 22.37
C TYR A 47 9.62 -3.33 21.34
N THR A 48 9.56 -4.39 20.53
CA THR A 48 10.57 -4.71 19.49
C THR A 48 10.24 -4.11 18.12
N LEU A 49 11.28 -3.68 17.39
CA LEU A 49 11.13 -3.31 15.99
C LEU A 49 11.02 -4.58 15.16
N SER A 50 9.97 -4.72 14.36
CA SER A 50 9.86 -5.87 13.46
C SER A 50 10.70 -5.63 12.22
N TYR A 51 11.63 -6.54 11.93
CA TYR A 51 12.32 -6.57 10.65
C TYR A 51 11.31 -6.84 9.51
N PRO A 52 11.34 -6.08 8.40
CA PRO A 52 10.40 -6.29 7.32
C PRO A 52 10.66 -7.63 6.62
N GLY A 53 9.68 -8.52 6.64
CA GLY A 53 9.72 -9.80 5.92
C GLY A 53 9.90 -9.57 4.41
N ALA A 54 10.77 -10.38 3.79
CA ALA A 54 11.15 -10.19 2.38
C ALA A 54 9.96 -10.31 1.39
N THR A 55 8.90 -11.03 1.77
CA THR A 55 7.86 -11.54 0.86
C THR A 55 6.56 -10.71 0.84
N ARG A 56 6.36 -9.74 1.74
CA ARG A 56 5.06 -9.03 1.86
C ARG A 56 5.22 -7.52 1.98
N TRP A 57 4.53 -6.78 1.12
CA TRP A 57 4.49 -5.30 1.16
C TRP A 57 3.98 -4.76 2.50
N ASN A 58 2.99 -5.44 3.09
CA ASN A 58 2.42 -5.06 4.39
C ASN A 58 3.49 -5.06 5.48
N SER A 59 4.33 -6.10 5.56
CA SER A 59 5.40 -6.17 6.54
C SER A 59 6.43 -5.04 6.39
N PHE A 60 6.70 -4.59 5.15
CA PHE A 60 7.56 -3.43 4.92
C PHE A 60 6.92 -2.12 5.40
N TYR A 61 5.64 -1.91 5.06
CA TYR A 61 4.87 -0.77 5.55
C TYR A 61 4.79 -0.75 7.08
N ASP A 62 4.55 -1.89 7.73
CA ASP A 62 4.45 -2.01 9.18
C ASP A 62 5.78 -1.67 9.84
N ALA A 63 6.89 -2.19 9.31
CA ALA A 63 8.23 -1.93 9.84
C ALA A 63 8.60 -0.44 9.75
N VAL A 64 8.31 0.22 8.62
CA VAL A 64 8.56 1.67 8.45
C VAL A 64 7.61 2.49 9.34
N SER A 65 6.34 2.10 9.43
CA SER A 65 5.36 2.77 10.30
C SER A 65 5.77 2.70 11.76
N LYS A 66 6.32 1.57 12.23
CA LYS A 66 6.90 1.46 13.58
C LYS A 66 8.06 2.43 13.80
N ILE A 67 8.95 2.63 12.82
CA ILE A 67 10.02 3.63 12.92
C ILE A 67 9.43 5.05 13.05
N LEU A 68 8.40 5.38 12.28
CA LEU A 68 7.77 6.70 12.33
C LEU A 68 7.07 6.99 13.65
N LEU A 69 6.48 5.98 14.29
CA LEU A 69 5.91 6.10 15.65
C LEU A 69 6.97 6.43 16.71
N LEU A 70 8.24 6.17 16.39
CA LEU A 70 9.37 6.36 17.30
C LEU A 70 10.10 7.68 17.08
N LYS A 71 9.64 8.53 16.17
CA LYS A 71 10.37 9.74 15.75
C LYS A 71 10.92 10.57 16.93
N ASP A 72 10.16 10.68 18.01
CA ASP A 72 10.50 11.50 19.17
C ASP A 72 11.52 10.83 20.12
N LYS A 73 11.61 9.48 20.07
CA LYS A 73 12.54 8.67 20.87
C LYS A 73 13.80 8.26 20.10
N LEU A 74 13.86 8.49 18.79
CA LEU A 74 15.00 8.10 17.96
C LEU A 74 16.30 8.76 18.44
N LEU A 75 16.22 10.01 18.89
CA LEU A 75 17.40 10.75 19.36
C LEU A 75 18.04 10.09 20.59
N GLU A 76 17.24 9.82 21.63
CA GLU A 76 17.66 9.11 22.85
C GLU A 76 18.23 7.72 22.52
N LEU A 77 17.55 7.00 21.64
CA LEU A 77 17.96 5.67 21.19
C LEU A 77 19.32 5.70 20.47
N TYR A 78 19.57 6.69 19.61
CA TYR A 78 20.87 6.83 18.95
C TYR A 78 21.98 7.26 19.92
N GLU A 79 21.68 8.00 20.98
CA GLU A 79 22.65 8.37 22.01
C GLU A 79 23.07 7.16 22.86
N ARG A 80 22.09 6.34 23.28
CA ARG A 80 22.33 5.12 24.06
C ARG A 80 23.13 4.05 23.31
N PHE A 81 23.10 4.02 21.98
CA PHE A 81 23.87 3.04 21.20
C PHE A 81 25.39 3.22 21.24
N ASN A 82 25.89 4.31 21.84
CA ASN A 82 27.29 4.49 22.26
C ASN A 82 28.37 4.04 21.25
N ASN A 83 28.11 4.24 19.95
CA ASN A 83 29.00 3.83 18.87
C ASN A 83 29.31 5.04 17.97
N SER A 84 30.59 5.40 17.89
CA SER A 84 31.13 6.50 17.06
C SER A 84 30.73 6.40 15.57
N ASN A 85 30.40 5.20 15.07
CA ASN A 85 29.95 4.94 13.69
C ASN A 85 28.45 5.23 13.42
N ILE A 86 27.68 5.70 14.40
CA ILE A 86 26.21 5.89 14.26
C ILE A 86 25.83 7.30 13.80
N LYS A 87 26.73 8.30 13.82
CA LYS A 87 26.42 9.66 13.35
C LYS A 87 25.84 9.71 11.94
N HIS A 88 26.35 8.89 11.02
CA HIS A 88 25.85 8.81 9.63
C HIS A 88 24.57 7.97 9.47
N GLN A 89 24.09 7.34 10.56
CA GLN A 89 22.92 6.46 10.57
C GLN A 89 21.68 7.16 11.14
N LYS A 90 21.83 8.34 11.76
CA LYS A 90 20.71 9.14 12.27
C LYS A 90 19.83 9.61 11.10
N MET A 91 18.53 9.35 11.20
CA MET A 91 17.56 9.93 10.27
C MET A 91 17.36 11.41 10.59
N ASN A 92 17.34 12.25 9.56
CA ASN A 92 16.98 13.66 9.69
C ASN A 92 15.49 13.88 9.41
N ASP A 93 15.00 15.09 9.70
CA ASP A 93 13.58 15.44 9.52
C ASP A 93 13.11 15.28 8.08
N SER A 94 13.96 15.59 7.09
CA SER A 94 13.61 15.42 5.67
C SER A 94 13.42 13.95 5.29
N GLU A 95 14.22 13.05 5.85
CA GLU A 95 14.11 11.61 5.64
C GLU A 95 12.91 11.03 6.37
N LEU A 96 12.63 11.48 7.60
CA LEU A 96 11.44 11.08 8.35
C LEU A 96 10.17 11.55 7.65
N GLU A 97 10.14 12.79 7.15
CA GLU A 97 9.01 13.33 6.39
C GLU A 97 8.80 12.57 5.07
N TYR A 98 9.89 12.19 4.39
CA TYR A 98 9.81 11.31 3.23
C TYR A 98 9.19 9.94 3.56
N LEU A 99 9.62 9.30 4.66
CA LEU A 99 9.06 8.02 5.09
C LEU A 99 7.58 8.16 5.48
N ARG A 100 7.20 9.28 6.10
CA ARG A 100 5.81 9.61 6.45
C ARG A 100 4.94 9.67 5.19
N GLU A 101 5.36 10.43 4.19
CA GLU A 101 4.65 10.52 2.91
C GLU A 101 4.64 9.18 2.16
N TYR A 102 5.74 8.43 2.20
CA TYR A 102 5.80 7.08 1.64
C TYR A 102 4.73 6.17 2.26
N CYS A 103 4.64 6.11 3.59
CA CYS A 103 3.61 5.34 4.28
C CYS A 103 2.20 5.86 3.95
N LEU A 104 2.00 7.18 3.90
CA LEU A 104 0.71 7.76 3.52
C LEU A 104 0.25 7.26 2.14
N ILE A 105 1.15 7.22 1.16
CA ILE A 105 0.87 6.74 -0.20
C ILE A 105 0.55 5.25 -0.22
N PHE A 106 1.27 4.43 0.55
CA PHE A 106 1.09 2.97 0.54
C PHE A 106 -0.04 2.46 1.44
N LYS A 107 -0.51 3.26 2.40
CA LYS A 107 -1.58 2.88 3.34
C LYS A 107 -2.86 2.36 2.65
N PRO A 108 -3.39 3.01 1.59
CA PRO A 108 -4.53 2.48 0.85
C PRO A 108 -4.31 1.08 0.28
N LEU A 109 -3.10 0.80 -0.24
CA LEU A 109 -2.76 -0.49 -0.82
C LEU A 109 -2.72 -1.58 0.25
N VAL A 110 -2.05 -1.31 1.37
CA VAL A 110 -1.96 -2.25 2.49
C VAL A 110 -3.35 -2.59 3.03
N THR A 111 -4.18 -1.56 3.24
CA THR A 111 -5.56 -1.74 3.70
C THR A 111 -6.37 -2.66 2.77
N VAL A 112 -6.27 -2.44 1.45
CA VAL A 112 -6.97 -3.28 0.47
C VAL A 112 -6.41 -4.70 0.44
N LEU A 113 -5.10 -4.87 0.56
CA LEU A 113 -4.48 -6.19 0.63
C LEU A 113 -4.92 -6.96 1.87
N ASP A 114 -5.10 -6.29 3.01
CA ASP A 114 -5.59 -6.95 4.23
C ASP A 114 -7.06 -7.37 4.09
N ILE A 115 -7.90 -6.55 3.43
CA ILE A 115 -9.28 -6.93 3.11
C ILE A 115 -9.31 -8.17 2.21
N LEU A 116 -8.54 -8.17 1.12
CA LEU A 116 -8.54 -9.26 0.13
C LEU A 116 -7.86 -10.55 0.62
N LYS A 117 -7.05 -10.47 1.69
CA LYS A 117 -6.40 -11.64 2.30
C LYS A 117 -7.12 -12.15 3.54
N GLY A 118 -8.05 -11.39 4.10
CA GLY A 118 -8.74 -11.76 5.33
C GLY A 118 -9.78 -12.85 5.07
N ASP A 119 -9.80 -13.88 5.92
CA ASP A 119 -10.62 -15.10 5.75
C ASP A 119 -12.12 -14.84 5.53
N GLN A 120 -12.64 -13.71 6.04
CA GLN A 120 -14.06 -13.36 5.94
C GLN A 120 -14.43 -12.56 4.68
N ASN A 121 -13.47 -12.06 3.91
CA ASN A 121 -13.71 -11.18 2.74
C ASN A 121 -13.00 -11.67 1.46
N THR A 122 -12.56 -12.93 1.42
CA THR A 122 -11.86 -13.56 0.28
C THR A 122 -12.81 -14.00 -0.84
N TYR A 123 -13.85 -13.21 -1.13
CA TYR A 123 -14.77 -13.50 -2.22
C TYR A 123 -14.45 -12.61 -3.41
N PHE A 124 -14.59 -13.16 -4.62
CA PHE A 124 -14.34 -12.42 -5.86
C PHE A 124 -15.13 -11.11 -5.95
N GLY A 125 -16.32 -11.05 -5.31
CA GLY A 125 -17.13 -9.84 -5.22
C GLY A 125 -16.50 -8.65 -4.51
N TYR A 126 -15.46 -8.84 -3.70
CA TYR A 126 -14.71 -7.73 -3.10
C TYR A 126 -13.69 -7.11 -4.05
N LEU A 127 -13.36 -7.76 -5.16
CA LEU A 127 -12.30 -7.31 -6.06
C LEU A 127 -12.57 -5.90 -6.62
N LEU A 128 -13.71 -5.67 -7.29
CA LEU A 128 -14.02 -4.35 -7.84
C LEU A 128 -14.21 -3.29 -6.75
N LEU A 129 -14.79 -3.66 -5.61
CA LEU A 129 -14.94 -2.76 -4.46
C LEU A 129 -13.57 -2.22 -4.02
N CYS A 130 -12.61 -3.13 -3.89
CA CYS A 130 -11.24 -2.84 -3.51
C CYS A 130 -10.50 -2.04 -4.59
N LEU A 131 -10.59 -2.44 -5.86
CA LEU A 131 -9.91 -1.76 -6.97
C LEU A 131 -10.42 -0.33 -7.17
N GLY A 132 -11.74 -0.12 -7.16
CA GLY A 132 -12.35 1.20 -7.28
C GLY A 132 -11.97 2.12 -6.13
N SER A 133 -12.06 1.62 -4.89
CA SER A 133 -11.66 2.37 -3.69
C SER A 133 -10.17 2.74 -3.73
N LEU A 134 -9.30 1.80 -4.11
CA LEU A 134 -7.86 2.02 -4.23
C LEU A 134 -7.53 3.06 -5.28
N ASN A 135 -8.13 2.97 -6.47
CA ASN A 135 -7.95 3.92 -7.55
C ASN A 135 -8.37 5.35 -7.14
N LYS A 136 -9.53 5.50 -6.48
CA LYS A 136 -10.00 6.79 -5.96
C LYS A 136 -9.06 7.38 -4.92
N LYS A 137 -8.55 6.55 -4.00
CA LYS A 137 -7.58 6.99 -2.99
C LYS A 137 -6.26 7.43 -3.62
N PHE A 138 -5.74 6.70 -4.62
CA PHE A 138 -4.53 7.13 -5.34
C PHE A 138 -4.76 8.43 -6.13
N LYS A 139 -5.90 8.60 -6.81
CA LYS A 139 -6.26 9.86 -7.47
C LYS A 139 -6.29 11.03 -6.47
N ARG A 140 -6.87 10.84 -5.28
CA ARG A 140 -6.88 11.87 -4.24
C ARG A 140 -5.46 12.22 -3.79
N LEU A 141 -4.60 11.23 -3.54
CA LEU A 141 -3.21 11.41 -3.13
C LEU A 141 -2.36 12.13 -4.20
N GLN A 142 -2.75 12.09 -5.47
CA GLN A 142 -2.09 12.86 -6.53
C GLN A 142 -2.38 14.35 -6.45
N ASN A 143 -3.55 14.71 -5.92
CA ASN A 143 -3.99 16.10 -5.75
C ASN A 143 -3.59 16.68 -4.39
N GLU A 144 -3.07 15.86 -3.47
CA GLU A 144 -2.57 16.31 -2.17
C GLU A 144 -1.23 17.05 -2.33
N LYS A 145 -1.04 18.14 -1.56
CA LYS A 145 0.21 18.90 -1.52
C LYS A 145 1.25 18.15 -0.68
N LEU A 146 1.95 17.22 -1.33
CA LEU A 146 3.08 16.48 -0.74
C LEU A 146 4.36 17.31 -0.86
N THR A 147 5.09 17.43 0.26
CA THR A 147 6.27 18.28 0.46
C THR A 147 7.56 17.64 -0.01
N CYS A 148 7.65 16.30 -0.04
CA CYS A 148 8.87 15.59 -0.40
C CYS A 148 8.95 15.19 -1.88
N HIS A 149 8.15 15.82 -2.76
CA HIS A 149 8.04 15.48 -4.19
C HIS A 149 7.76 13.99 -4.44
N THR A 150 6.91 13.39 -3.60
CA THR A 150 6.56 11.96 -3.65
C THR A 150 5.41 11.64 -4.61
N GLN A 151 4.83 12.65 -5.28
CA GLN A 151 3.79 12.51 -6.31
C GLN A 151 4.13 11.45 -7.40
N PRO A 152 5.39 11.31 -7.88
CA PRO A 152 5.71 10.26 -8.83
C PRO A 152 5.48 8.84 -8.30
N ILE A 153 5.55 8.63 -6.98
CA ILE A 153 5.26 7.32 -6.35
C ILE A 153 3.76 7.03 -6.43
N SER A 154 2.91 8.00 -6.08
CA SER A 154 1.46 7.82 -6.14
C SER A 154 0.97 7.63 -7.57
N GLU A 155 1.55 8.33 -8.54
CA GLU A 155 1.28 8.12 -9.97
C GLU A 155 1.69 6.74 -10.45
N ALA A 156 2.90 6.30 -10.14
CA ALA A 156 3.34 4.96 -10.51
C ALA A 156 2.54 3.85 -9.82
N CYS A 157 2.07 4.06 -8.58
CA CYS A 157 1.16 3.12 -7.90
C CYS A 157 -0.16 3.01 -8.65
N ARG A 158 -0.75 4.14 -9.07
CA ARG A 158 -1.98 4.15 -9.87
C ARG A 158 -1.78 3.49 -11.24
N GLN A 159 -0.70 3.80 -11.94
CA GLN A 159 -0.37 3.17 -13.22
C GLN A 159 -0.16 1.66 -13.08
N GLY A 160 0.56 1.24 -12.03
CA GLY A 160 0.77 -0.18 -11.73
C GLY A 160 -0.54 -0.92 -11.42
N LEU A 161 -1.47 -0.26 -10.72
CA LEU A 161 -2.82 -0.78 -10.47
C LEU A 161 -3.58 -1.00 -11.79
N HIS A 162 -3.66 0.04 -12.63
CA HIS A 162 -4.35 -0.02 -13.92
C HIS A 162 -3.74 -1.07 -14.84
N ARG A 163 -2.41 -1.11 -14.97
CA ARG A 163 -1.73 -2.11 -15.80
C ARG A 163 -1.99 -3.53 -15.33
N ARG A 164 -1.92 -3.77 -14.01
CA ARG A 164 -2.06 -5.12 -13.46
C ARG A 164 -3.50 -5.64 -13.54
N PHE A 165 -4.48 -4.74 -13.42
CA PHE A 165 -5.90 -5.08 -13.37
C PHE A 165 -6.67 -4.48 -14.56
N GLU A 166 -6.00 -4.30 -15.70
CA GLU A 166 -6.55 -3.62 -16.88
C GLU A 166 -7.90 -4.19 -17.29
N LYS A 167 -8.01 -5.52 -17.32
CA LYS A 167 -9.23 -6.25 -17.62
C LYS A 167 -10.39 -5.80 -16.72
N TYR A 168 -10.16 -5.60 -15.43
CA TYR A 168 -11.18 -5.18 -14.46
C TYR A 168 -11.47 -3.68 -14.45
N PHE A 169 -10.71 -2.87 -15.19
CA PHE A 169 -11.04 -1.47 -15.48
C PHE A 169 -11.73 -1.30 -16.84
N ASN A 170 -11.82 -2.37 -17.65
CA ASN A 170 -12.51 -2.39 -18.93
C ASN A 170 -13.79 -3.23 -18.84
N PHE A 171 -14.94 -2.56 -18.73
CA PHE A 171 -16.25 -3.19 -18.58
C PHE A 171 -16.75 -3.99 -19.79
N SER A 172 -16.06 -3.91 -20.93
CA SER A 172 -16.36 -4.75 -22.09
C SER A 172 -15.81 -6.17 -21.96
N THR A 173 -14.81 -6.39 -21.11
CA THR A 173 -14.19 -7.71 -20.91
C THR A 173 -15.09 -8.67 -20.14
N MET A 174 -14.93 -9.97 -20.38
CA MET A 174 -15.69 -11.00 -19.68
C MET A 174 -15.33 -11.01 -18.19
N GLU A 175 -14.04 -10.94 -17.87
CA GLU A 175 -13.56 -10.97 -16.48
C GLU A 175 -14.10 -9.79 -15.65
N CYS A 176 -14.27 -8.62 -16.28
CA CYS A 176 -14.91 -7.49 -15.61
C CYS A 176 -16.39 -7.75 -15.39
N LYS A 177 -17.12 -8.29 -16.36
CA LYS A 177 -18.54 -8.65 -16.21
C LYS A 177 -18.76 -9.65 -15.07
N ASP A 178 -17.92 -10.67 -14.97
CA ASP A 178 -17.97 -11.63 -13.86
C ASP A 178 -17.72 -10.95 -12.52
N ALA A 179 -16.72 -10.07 -12.46
CA ALA A 179 -16.39 -9.32 -11.25
C ALA A 179 -17.51 -8.34 -10.86
N VAL A 180 -18.16 -7.74 -11.85
CA VAL A 180 -19.35 -6.87 -11.68
C VAL A 180 -20.44 -7.70 -11.00
N LEU A 181 -20.84 -8.84 -11.57
CA LEU A 181 -21.85 -9.74 -10.99
C LEU A 181 -21.49 -10.17 -9.57
N ALA A 182 -20.25 -10.59 -9.35
CA ALA A 182 -19.81 -10.99 -8.02
C ALA A 182 -19.88 -9.82 -7.02
N SER A 183 -19.57 -8.59 -7.44
CA SER A 183 -19.69 -7.41 -6.57
C SER A 183 -21.15 -7.03 -6.28
N PHE A 184 -22.09 -7.34 -7.18
CA PHE A 184 -23.53 -7.13 -6.95
C PHE A 184 -24.08 -7.99 -5.82
N THR A 185 -23.57 -9.21 -5.68
CA THR A 185 -24.08 -10.14 -4.67
C THR A 185 -23.65 -9.78 -3.25
N ILE A 186 -22.80 -8.75 -3.05
CA ILE A 186 -22.36 -8.30 -1.73
C ILE A 186 -23.38 -7.29 -1.14
N PRO A 187 -24.25 -7.71 -0.19
CA PRO A 187 -25.40 -6.90 0.22
C PRO A 187 -24.99 -5.60 0.94
N LYS A 188 -23.81 -5.62 1.58
CA LYS A 188 -23.25 -4.47 2.32
C LYS A 188 -22.96 -3.27 1.42
N PHE A 189 -22.54 -3.50 0.18
CA PHE A 189 -22.08 -2.43 -0.72
C PHE A 189 -23.08 -2.10 -1.82
N LYS A 190 -23.97 -3.05 -2.19
CA LYS A 190 -24.97 -2.89 -3.25
C LYS A 190 -24.32 -2.28 -4.50
N LEU A 191 -24.81 -1.14 -4.95
CA LEU A 191 -24.33 -0.36 -6.10
C LEU A 191 -23.34 0.75 -5.77
N ARG A 192 -22.99 0.99 -4.51
CA ARG A 192 -22.22 2.19 -4.10
C ARG A 192 -20.81 2.26 -4.70
N TRP A 193 -20.24 1.11 -5.05
CA TRP A 193 -18.89 1.01 -5.59
C TRP A 193 -18.78 1.48 -7.03
N VAL A 194 -19.87 1.45 -7.79
CA VAL A 194 -19.94 1.83 -9.21
C VAL A 194 -19.38 3.23 -9.45
N ASN A 195 -19.73 4.18 -8.58
CA ASN A 195 -19.29 5.58 -8.66
C ASN A 195 -17.75 5.75 -8.48
N SER A 196 -17.03 4.67 -8.19
CA SER A 196 -15.55 4.66 -8.09
C SER A 196 -14.87 4.39 -9.44
N PHE A 197 -15.65 4.04 -10.47
CA PHE A 197 -15.19 3.75 -11.81
C PHE A 197 -15.74 4.80 -12.79
N GLU A 198 -14.86 5.40 -13.57
CA GLU A 198 -15.26 6.33 -14.64
C GLU A 198 -15.78 5.53 -15.84
N GLY A 199 -16.83 6.04 -16.50
CA GLY A 199 -17.39 5.42 -17.70
C GLY A 199 -18.32 4.22 -17.45
N PHE A 200 -18.62 3.88 -16.19
CA PHE A 200 -19.63 2.87 -15.89
C PHE A 200 -20.99 3.51 -15.63
N GLU A 201 -21.95 3.20 -16.50
CA GLU A 201 -23.33 3.65 -16.36
C GLU A 201 -24.20 2.52 -15.80
N ILE A 202 -24.89 2.80 -14.69
CA ILE A 202 -25.81 1.85 -14.04
C ILE A 202 -26.94 1.43 -15.02
N GLN A 203 -27.29 2.28 -15.99
CA GLN A 203 -28.33 1.94 -16.98
C GLN A 203 -27.91 0.78 -17.90
N ASN A 204 -26.62 0.67 -18.24
CA ASN A 204 -26.07 -0.48 -18.97
C ASN A 204 -26.11 -1.76 -18.14
N LEU A 205 -26.33 -1.65 -16.83
CA LEU A 205 -26.32 -2.78 -15.92
C LEU A 205 -27.65 -3.53 -15.87
N ASN A 206 -28.80 -2.86 -15.98
CA ASN A 206 -30.10 -3.53 -15.82
C ASN A 206 -30.34 -4.61 -16.88
N ASN A 207 -30.02 -4.32 -18.15
CA ASN A 207 -30.12 -5.30 -19.24
C ASN A 207 -29.05 -6.39 -19.11
N ASN A 208 -27.85 -6.02 -18.67
CA ASN A 208 -26.74 -6.95 -18.55
C ASN A 208 -26.85 -7.86 -17.33
N VAL A 209 -27.31 -7.40 -16.15
CA VAL A 209 -27.44 -8.26 -14.96
C VAL A 209 -28.56 -9.26 -15.12
N THR A 210 -29.72 -8.84 -15.65
CA THR A 210 -30.81 -9.79 -15.92
C THR A 210 -30.35 -10.86 -16.91
N ARG A 211 -29.66 -10.45 -17.98
CA ARG A 211 -29.08 -11.37 -18.98
C ARG A 211 -27.99 -12.26 -18.40
N LEU A 212 -27.05 -11.71 -17.64
CA LEU A 212 -25.91 -12.42 -17.05
C LEU A 212 -26.35 -13.40 -15.96
N VAL A 213 -27.33 -13.03 -15.13
CA VAL A 213 -27.94 -13.94 -14.15
C VAL A 213 -28.62 -15.11 -14.87
N PHE A 214 -29.29 -14.83 -15.99
CA PHE A 214 -29.95 -15.86 -16.81
C PHE A 214 -28.95 -16.75 -17.57
N GLU A 215 -27.87 -16.19 -18.12
CA GLU A 215 -26.77 -16.92 -18.77
C GLU A 215 -26.02 -17.80 -17.77
N ALA A 216 -25.67 -17.28 -16.59
CA ALA A 216 -25.04 -18.07 -15.53
C ALA A 216 -25.92 -19.23 -15.04
N GLY A 217 -27.25 -19.00 -14.93
CA GLY A 217 -28.20 -20.05 -14.58
C GLY A 217 -28.33 -21.15 -15.66
N LYS A 218 -28.09 -20.82 -16.93
CA LYS A 218 -28.12 -21.80 -18.04
C LYS A 218 -26.89 -22.69 -18.10
N GLU A 219 -25.72 -22.21 -17.69
CA GLU A 219 -24.49 -23.03 -17.64
C GLU A 219 -24.50 -24.05 -16.50
N THR A 220 -25.49 -23.99 -15.60
CA THR A 220 -25.60 -24.88 -14.43
C THR A 220 -26.59 -26.03 -14.62
N ILE A 221 -27.21 -26.16 -15.81
CA ILE A 221 -28.16 -27.22 -16.19
C ILE A 221 -27.56 -28.02 -17.33
#